data_AF-A0A9P6FSC0-F1
#
_entry.id   AF-A0A9P6FSC0-F1
#
_cell.length_a   1.000
_cell.length_b   1.000
_cell.length_c   1.000
_cell.angle_alpha   90.00
_cell.angle_beta   90.00
_cell.angle_gamma   90.00
#
_symmetry.space_group_name_H-M   'P 1'
#
loop_
_entity.id
_entity.type
_entity.pdbx_description
1 polymer ?
#
loop_
_entity_poly.entity_id
_entity_poly.type
_entity_poly.pdbx_seq_one_letter_code
_entity_poly.pdbx_strand_id
1 'polypeptide(L)'
;MDSICHHSHKAGFSGYIELIQKNLGKIIDCVTPSGPKGNVNVAGTKKILELWKARRIFQPGAIEAVEKPLLSRDLGSAATSTAETALTKEDILRRMDEDRERHKRIREEIWIRPSDEPPEAEFLQQWDEVSDMDENDYENIESDNQKYLPGYPWLGETDYRREQRPQQTLYSIAVGITVLGLMVL
;
A
#
# COMPACT_ATOMS: atom_id res chain seq x y z
N MET A 1 15.35 -17.35 -2.95
CA MET A 1 16.07 -17.35 -4.25
C MET A 1 16.34 -15.92 -4.70
N ASP A 2 15.31 -15.11 -4.94
CA ASP A 2 15.45 -13.67 -5.28
C ASP A 2 16.44 -12.93 -4.35
N SER A 3 16.23 -13.02 -3.04
CA SER A 3 17.14 -12.43 -2.04
C SER A 3 18.60 -12.88 -2.22
N ILE A 4 18.88 -14.16 -2.49
CA ILE A 4 20.26 -14.63 -2.66
C ILE A 4 20.89 -14.05 -3.94
N CYS A 5 20.13 -13.96 -5.04
CA CYS A 5 20.59 -13.34 -6.28
C CYS A 5 20.90 -11.86 -6.06
N HIS A 6 20.03 -11.16 -5.32
CA HIS A 6 20.20 -9.74 -5.03
C HIS A 6 21.46 -9.48 -4.19
N HIS A 7 21.65 -10.22 -3.10
CA HIS A 7 22.83 -10.09 -2.24
C HIS A 7 24.11 -10.49 -2.98
N SER A 8 24.08 -11.58 -3.76
CA SER A 8 25.20 -12.04 -4.57
C SER A 8 25.63 -10.99 -5.59
N HIS A 9 24.67 -10.38 -6.29
CA HIS A 9 24.92 -9.29 -7.23
C HIS A 9 25.51 -8.06 -6.53
N LYS A 10 24.98 -7.67 -5.36
CA LYS A 10 25.51 -6.56 -4.57
C LYS A 10 26.93 -6.82 -4.06
N ALA A 11 27.25 -8.07 -3.74
CA ALA A 11 28.58 -8.51 -3.31
C ALA A 11 29.55 -8.76 -4.48
N GLY A 12 29.12 -8.63 -5.74
CA GLY A 12 29.94 -8.89 -6.92
C GLY A 12 30.28 -10.37 -7.16
N PHE A 13 29.60 -11.29 -6.47
CA PHE A 13 29.78 -12.73 -6.66
C PHE A 13 28.80 -13.26 -7.72
N SER A 14 29.30 -13.83 -8.81
CA SER A 14 28.44 -14.36 -9.90
C SER A 14 28.07 -15.84 -9.73
N GLY A 15 28.73 -16.58 -8.84
CA GLY A 15 28.60 -18.05 -8.78
C GLY A 15 27.15 -18.52 -8.54
N TYR A 16 26.40 -17.87 -7.65
CA TYR A 16 25.00 -18.23 -7.43
C TYR A 16 24.11 -17.87 -8.63
N ILE A 17 24.38 -16.74 -9.29
CA ILE A 17 23.65 -16.28 -10.47
C ILE A 17 23.85 -17.29 -11.62
N GLU A 18 25.08 -17.73 -11.86
CA GLU A 18 25.41 -18.71 -12.89
C GLU A 18 24.77 -20.08 -12.65
N LEU A 19 24.75 -20.56 -11.40
CA LEU A 19 24.10 -21.82 -11.02
C LEU A 19 22.59 -21.78 -11.26
N ILE A 20 21.98 -20.64 -10.94
CA ILE A 20 20.55 -20.41 -11.11
C ILE A 20 20.21 -20.28 -12.60
N GLN A 21 20.99 -19.51 -13.36
CA GLN A 21 20.75 -19.28 -14.78
C GLN A 21 20.70 -20.59 -15.57
N LYS A 22 21.56 -21.57 -15.23
CA LYS A 22 21.57 -22.91 -15.85
C LYS A 22 20.26 -23.68 -15.66
N ASN A 23 19.60 -23.50 -14.52
CA ASN A 23 18.38 -24.24 -14.15
C ASN A 23 17.11 -23.39 -14.18
N LEU A 24 17.20 -22.15 -14.68
CA LEU A 24 16.13 -21.16 -14.57
C LEU A 24 14.80 -21.67 -15.15
N GLY A 25 14.83 -22.26 -16.35
CA GLY A 25 13.63 -22.84 -16.96
C GLY A 25 12.97 -23.91 -16.09
N LYS A 26 13.76 -24.87 -15.59
CA LYS A 26 13.27 -25.95 -14.72
C LYS A 26 12.66 -25.42 -13.42
N ILE A 27 13.29 -24.41 -12.83
CA ILE A 27 12.80 -23.78 -11.59
C ILE A 27 11.44 -23.13 -11.83
N ILE A 28 11.28 -22.41 -12.95
CA ILE A 28 10.03 -21.75 -13.28
C ILE A 28 8.94 -22.78 -13.60
N ASP A 29 9.26 -23.88 -14.28
CA ASP A 29 8.31 -24.98 -14.51
C ASP A 29 7.84 -25.62 -13.18
N CYS A 30 8.71 -25.75 -12.18
CA CYS A 30 8.34 -26.24 -10.86
C CYS A 30 7.45 -25.25 -10.08
N VAL A 31 7.68 -23.94 -10.23
CA VAL A 31 6.90 -22.90 -9.54
C VAL A 31 5.56 -22.63 -10.23
N THR A 32 5.52 -22.79 -11.56
CA THR A 32 4.35 -22.57 -12.42
C THR A 32 4.02 -23.82 -13.24
N PRO A 33 3.66 -24.95 -12.59
CA PRO A 33 3.30 -26.17 -13.31
C PRO A 33 2.04 -25.97 -14.16
N SER A 34 1.85 -26.84 -15.16
CA SER A 34 0.62 -26.91 -15.96
C SER A 34 -0.57 -27.31 -15.11
N GLY A 35 -1.32 -26.31 -14.63
CA GLY A 35 -2.58 -26.51 -13.92
C GLY A 35 -3.02 -25.32 -13.07
N PRO A 36 -4.17 -25.42 -12.38
CA PRO A 36 -4.73 -24.34 -11.57
C PRO A 36 -3.75 -23.85 -10.48
N LYS A 37 -3.00 -24.78 -9.86
CA LYS A 37 -1.97 -24.48 -8.85
C LYS A 37 -0.87 -23.55 -9.38
N GLY A 38 -0.44 -23.76 -10.63
CA GLY A 38 0.60 -22.95 -11.25
C GLY A 38 0.09 -21.60 -11.72
N ASN A 39 -1.16 -21.52 -12.19
CA ASN A 39 -1.76 -20.27 -12.69
C ASN A 39 -1.78 -19.17 -11.61
N VAL A 40 -2.08 -19.52 -10.36
CA VAL A 40 -2.06 -18.53 -9.26
C VAL A 40 -0.65 -17.96 -9.00
N ASN A 41 0.40 -18.70 -9.36
CA ASN A 41 1.79 -18.26 -9.19
C ASN A 41 2.32 -17.46 -10.38
N VAL A 42 1.62 -17.43 -11.52
CA VAL A 42 2.09 -16.77 -12.75
C VAL A 42 2.30 -15.27 -12.54
N ALA A 43 1.33 -14.58 -11.95
CA ALA A 43 1.40 -13.13 -11.73
C ALA A 43 2.58 -12.75 -10.81
N GLY A 44 2.80 -13.50 -9.73
CA GLY A 44 3.95 -13.29 -8.83
C GLY A 44 5.28 -13.59 -9.51
N THR A 45 5.34 -14.65 -10.31
CA THR A 45 6.55 -15.04 -11.05
C THR A 45 6.92 -13.98 -12.09
N LYS A 46 5.95 -13.43 -12.82
CA LYS A 46 6.18 -12.32 -13.77
C LYS A 46 6.78 -11.09 -13.07
N LYS A 47 6.21 -10.68 -11.94
CA LYS A 47 6.75 -9.56 -11.15
C LYS A 47 8.21 -9.79 -10.74
N ILE A 48 8.58 -11.00 -10.34
CA ILE A 48 9.97 -11.33 -9.99
C ILE A 48 10.89 -11.26 -11.23
N LEU A 49 10.44 -11.76 -12.38
CA LEU A 49 11.21 -11.69 -13.63
C LEU A 49 11.40 -10.23 -14.10
N GLU A 50 10.37 -9.39 -13.96
CA GLU A 50 10.45 -7.94 -14.24
C GLU A 50 11.44 -7.25 -13.31
N LEU A 51 11.42 -7.56 -12.00
CA LEU A 51 12.39 -7.04 -11.03
C LEU A 51 13.82 -7.46 -11.37
N TRP A 52 14.04 -8.71 -11.76
CA TRP A 52 15.36 -9.21 -12.18
C TRP A 52 15.86 -8.53 -13.45
N LYS A 53 14.95 -8.23 -14.38
CA LYS A 53 15.25 -7.49 -15.62
C LYS A 53 15.60 -6.03 -15.32
N ALA A 54 14.82 -5.35 -14.49
CA ALA A 54 15.08 -3.97 -14.07
C ALA A 54 16.42 -3.81 -13.35
N ARG A 55 16.77 -4.79 -12.49
CA ARG A 55 18.03 -4.81 -11.73
C ARG A 55 19.21 -5.40 -12.52
N ARG A 56 19.00 -5.83 -13.76
CA ARG A 56 20.02 -6.44 -14.65
C ARG A 56 20.79 -7.61 -14.00
N ILE A 57 20.12 -8.40 -13.16
CA ILE A 57 20.73 -9.54 -12.45
C ILE A 57 21.07 -10.66 -13.44
N PHE A 58 20.22 -10.88 -14.45
CA PHE A 58 20.43 -11.86 -15.51
C PHE A 58 20.46 -11.18 -16.88
N GLN A 59 21.03 -11.87 -17.87
CA GLN A 59 21.01 -11.42 -19.26
C GLN A 59 19.55 -11.33 -19.77
N PRO A 60 19.19 -10.26 -20.49
CA PRO A 60 17.81 -10.04 -20.96
C PRO A 60 17.25 -11.23 -21.76
N GLY A 61 18.08 -11.85 -22.61
CA GLY A 61 17.65 -13.00 -23.41
C GLY A 61 17.35 -14.26 -22.60
N ALA A 62 18.00 -14.45 -21.44
CA ALA A 62 17.72 -15.59 -20.57
C ALA A 62 16.38 -15.43 -19.84
N ILE A 63 16.00 -14.20 -19.48
CA ILE A 63 14.69 -13.89 -18.89
C ILE A 63 13.60 -14.02 -19.95
N GLU A 64 13.80 -13.43 -21.14
CA GLU A 64 12.81 -13.45 -22.22
C GLU A 64 12.46 -14.87 -22.69
N ALA A 65 13.46 -15.78 -22.71
CA ALA A 65 13.26 -17.18 -23.05
C ALA A 65 12.25 -17.88 -22.12
N VAL A 66 12.18 -17.46 -20.85
CA VAL A 66 11.32 -18.06 -19.82
C VAL A 66 10.03 -17.26 -19.62
N GLU A 67 10.04 -15.97 -19.95
CA GLU A 67 8.86 -15.10 -19.88
C GLU A 67 7.83 -15.42 -20.99
N LYS A 68 8.31 -15.73 -22.21
CA LYS A 68 7.46 -16.11 -23.36
C LYS A 68 6.40 -17.19 -23.04
N PRO A 69 6.75 -18.36 -22.48
CA PRO A 69 5.76 -19.39 -22.17
C PRO A 69 4.78 -18.97 -21.06
N LEU A 70 5.15 -18.06 -20.16
CA LEU A 70 4.26 -17.57 -19.10
C LEU A 70 3.23 -16.56 -19.63
N LEU A 71 3.61 -15.73 -20.60
CA LEU A 71 2.71 -14.77 -21.25
C LEU A 71 1.59 -15.49 -22.01
N SER A 72 1.91 -16.56 -22.74
CA SER A 72 0.92 -17.34 -23.50
C SER A 72 -0.14 -18.01 -22.62
N ARG A 73 0.18 -18.30 -21.34
CA ARG A 73 -0.73 -18.98 -20.40
C ARG A 73 -1.68 -18.05 -19.70
N ASP A 74 -1.25 -16.81 -19.45
CA ASP A 74 -2.08 -15.76 -18.83
C ASP A 74 -3.30 -15.44 -19.71
N LEU A 75 -3.12 -15.46 -21.03
CA LEU A 75 -4.17 -15.24 -22.01
C LEU A 75 -5.11 -16.45 -22.19
N GLY A 76 -4.69 -17.65 -21.75
CA GLY A 76 -5.43 -18.91 -21.93
C GLY A 76 -6.18 -19.43 -20.69
N SER A 77 -6.09 -18.75 -19.55
CA SER A 77 -6.58 -19.26 -18.25
C SER A 77 -8.11 -19.18 -18.05
N ALA A 78 -8.89 -18.92 -19.10
CA ALA A 78 -10.36 -18.87 -19.04
C ALA A 78 -11.06 -20.21 -19.37
N ALA A 79 -10.34 -21.24 -19.83
CA ALA A 79 -10.97 -22.46 -20.32
C ALA A 79 -10.47 -23.73 -19.61
N THR A 80 -11.44 -24.47 -19.04
CA THR A 80 -11.35 -25.86 -18.55
C THR A 80 -10.93 -26.04 -17.08
N SER A 81 -11.84 -25.69 -16.17
CA SER A 81 -11.84 -26.21 -14.80
C SER A 81 -12.43 -27.62 -14.77
N THR A 82 -11.59 -28.66 -14.89
CA THR A 82 -11.98 -30.04 -14.53
C THR A 82 -11.91 -30.21 -13.01
N ALA A 83 -13.02 -30.71 -12.43
CA ALA A 83 -13.24 -30.83 -10.98
C ALA A 83 -12.20 -31.66 -10.22
N GLU A 84 -11.42 -32.50 -10.91
CA GLU A 84 -10.36 -33.32 -10.32
C GLU A 84 -9.06 -32.54 -10.01
N THR A 85 -8.97 -31.27 -10.43
CA THR A 85 -7.82 -30.38 -10.16
C THR A 85 -8.16 -29.22 -9.23
N ALA A 86 -9.32 -29.27 -8.57
CA ALA A 86 -9.72 -28.28 -7.58
C ALA A 86 -8.74 -28.29 -6.40
N LEU A 87 -8.25 -27.12 -6.01
CA LEU A 87 -7.42 -26.94 -4.81
C LEU A 87 -8.15 -27.53 -3.61
N THR A 88 -7.46 -28.33 -2.80
CA THR A 88 -8.08 -28.88 -1.58
C THR A 88 -8.42 -27.73 -0.63
N LYS A 89 -9.46 -27.91 0.19
CA LYS A 89 -9.83 -26.91 1.20
C LYS A 89 -8.64 -26.55 2.10
N GLU A 90 -7.81 -27.53 2.44
CA GLU A 90 -6.59 -27.35 3.22
C GLU A 90 -5.53 -26.52 2.49
N ASP A 91 -5.34 -26.73 1.18
CA ASP A 91 -4.45 -25.90 0.35
C ASP A 91 -4.95 -24.45 0.31
N ILE A 92 -6.26 -24.23 0.21
CA ILE A 92 -6.86 -22.89 0.18
C ILE A 92 -6.65 -22.19 1.52
N LEU A 93 -6.98 -22.85 2.64
CA LEU A 93 -6.82 -22.27 3.98
C LEU A 93 -5.37 -21.93 4.28
N ARG A 94 -4.44 -22.86 4.00
CA ARG A 94 -3.00 -22.61 4.14
C ARG A 94 -2.56 -21.37 3.36
N ARG A 95 -3.06 -21.22 2.13
CA ARG A 95 -2.73 -20.07 1.29
C ARG A 95 -3.30 -18.77 1.83
N MET A 96 -4.53 -18.80 2.36
CA MET A 96 -5.12 -17.64 3.02
C MET A 96 -4.30 -17.23 4.25
N ASP A 97 -3.82 -18.19 5.03
CA ASP A 97 -3.00 -17.94 6.21
C ASP A 97 -1.62 -17.40 5.82
N GLU A 98 -0.98 -17.95 4.79
CA GLU A 98 0.27 -17.42 4.22
C GLU A 98 0.09 -15.98 3.70
N ASP A 99 -1.03 -15.67 3.04
CA ASP A 99 -1.36 -14.33 2.56
C ASP A 99 -1.58 -13.34 3.72
N ARG A 100 -2.34 -13.75 4.75
CA ARG A 100 -2.55 -12.97 5.97
C ARG A 100 -1.22 -12.67 6.64
N GLU A 101 -0.38 -13.69 6.79
CA GLU A 101 0.91 -13.57 7.44
C GLU A 101 1.88 -12.71 6.62
N ARG A 102 1.87 -12.81 5.29
CA ARG A 102 2.65 -11.91 4.43
C ARG A 102 2.20 -10.46 4.61
N HIS A 103 0.89 -10.20 4.58
CA HIS A 103 0.37 -8.85 4.72
C HIS A 103 0.68 -8.28 6.11
N LYS A 104 0.59 -9.12 7.14
CA LYS A 104 1.00 -8.79 8.50
C LYS A 104 2.47 -8.37 8.56
N ARG A 105 3.40 -9.17 8.00
CA ARG A 105 4.83 -8.81 7.97
C ARG A 105 5.11 -7.50 7.23
N ILE A 106 4.46 -7.30 6.07
CA ILE A 106 4.60 -6.02 5.32
C ILE A 106 4.15 -4.86 6.20
N ARG A 107 3.03 -5.01 6.92
CA ARG A 107 2.51 -3.96 7.81
C ARG A 107 3.43 -3.70 9.01
N GLU A 108 4.11 -4.71 9.54
CA GLU A 108 5.10 -4.57 10.61
C GLU A 108 6.39 -3.91 10.09
N GLU A 109 6.78 -4.19 8.84
CA GLU A 109 8.00 -3.66 8.22
C GLU A 109 7.91 -2.17 7.87
N ILE A 110 6.73 -1.66 7.50
CA ILE A 110 6.52 -0.25 7.08
C ILE A 110 7.04 0.78 8.09
N TRP A 111 7.02 0.45 9.39
CA TRP A 111 7.37 1.38 10.47
C TRP A 111 8.84 1.24 10.92
N ILE A 112 9.59 0.28 10.35
CA ILE A 112 10.98 0.04 10.69
C ILE A 112 11.84 1.01 9.88
N ARG A 113 12.61 1.87 10.57
CA ARG A 113 13.70 2.61 9.93
C ARG A 113 15.04 1.94 10.17
N PRO A 114 15.87 1.78 9.13
CA PRO A 114 17.18 1.17 9.25
C PRO A 114 18.18 2.14 9.94
N SER A 115 19.12 1.57 10.69
CA SER A 115 20.04 2.36 11.54
C SER A 115 21.16 3.08 10.76
N ASP A 116 21.34 2.77 9.49
CA ASP A 116 22.35 3.34 8.61
C ASP A 116 21.88 4.60 7.87
N GLU A 117 20.64 5.03 8.09
CA GLU A 117 20.09 6.25 7.51
C GLU A 117 20.70 7.53 8.11
N PRO A 118 20.88 8.59 7.28
CA PRO A 118 21.34 9.88 7.79
C PRO A 118 20.30 10.46 8.75
N PRO A 119 20.72 11.23 9.78
CA PRO A 119 19.79 11.77 10.79
C PRO A 119 18.64 12.62 10.22
N GLU A 120 18.83 13.21 9.04
CA GLU A 120 17.83 14.06 8.39
C GLU A 120 16.79 13.27 7.58
N ALA A 121 17.02 11.97 7.30
CA ALA A 121 16.13 11.16 6.47
C ALA A 121 14.70 11.10 7.02
N GLU A 122 14.55 10.98 8.34
CA GLU A 122 13.26 11.04 9.02
C GLU A 122 12.48 12.30 8.69
N PHE A 123 13.17 13.43 8.83
CA PHE A 123 12.56 14.74 8.70
C PHE A 123 12.14 14.98 7.25
N LEU A 124 13.00 14.65 6.29
CA LEU A 124 12.69 14.83 4.87
C LEU A 124 11.52 13.97 4.44
N GLN A 125 11.46 12.71 4.90
CA GLN A 125 10.32 11.84 4.61
C GLN A 125 9.02 12.44 5.16
N GLN A 126 9.01 12.86 6.43
CA GLN A 126 7.84 13.52 7.00
C GLN A 126 7.49 14.79 6.23
N TRP A 127 8.47 15.61 5.87
CA TRP A 127 8.23 16.85 5.13
C TRP A 127 7.53 16.61 3.78
N ASP A 128 7.92 15.56 3.06
CA ASP A 128 7.33 15.20 1.77
C ASP A 128 5.96 14.51 1.92
N GLU A 129 5.73 13.78 3.02
CA GLU A 129 4.51 12.98 3.26
C GLU A 129 3.46 13.66 4.15
N VAL A 130 3.79 14.77 4.81
CA VAL A 130 2.88 15.49 5.70
C VAL A 130 1.65 15.95 4.93
N SER A 131 0.48 15.52 5.39
CA SER A 131 -0.81 15.97 4.88
C SER A 131 -1.19 17.34 5.45
N ASP A 132 -2.07 18.05 4.76
CA ASP A 132 -2.72 19.24 5.32
C ASP A 132 -3.51 18.89 6.58
N MET A 133 -3.64 19.85 7.51
CA MET A 133 -4.39 19.64 8.75
C MET A 133 -5.88 19.42 8.46
N ASP A 134 -6.42 18.34 9.00
CA ASP A 134 -7.84 17.98 8.88
C ASP A 134 -8.62 18.16 10.19
N GLU A 135 -9.92 17.87 10.16
CA GLU A 135 -10.81 17.98 11.32
C GLU A 135 -10.38 17.07 12.48
N ASN A 136 -9.92 15.85 12.17
CA ASN A 136 -9.48 14.88 13.15
C ASN A 136 -8.18 15.34 13.86
N ASP A 137 -7.29 16.04 13.16
CA ASP A 137 -6.12 16.67 13.77
C ASP A 137 -6.51 17.71 14.83
N TYR A 138 -7.48 18.58 14.52
CA TYR A 138 -7.98 19.57 15.48
C TYR A 138 -8.64 18.91 16.70
N GLU A 139 -9.44 17.85 16.49
CA GLU A 139 -10.06 17.09 17.58
C GLU A 139 -9.01 16.44 18.49
N ASN A 140 -7.96 15.87 17.92
CA ASN A 140 -6.86 15.27 18.69
C ASN A 140 -6.14 16.33 19.54
N ILE A 141 -5.82 17.49 18.95
CA ILE A 141 -5.16 18.60 19.65
C ILE A 141 -6.05 19.15 20.78
N GLU A 142 -7.35 19.33 20.54
CA GLU A 142 -8.29 19.80 21.55
C GLU A 142 -8.40 18.81 22.71
N SER A 143 -8.55 17.52 22.42
CA SER A 143 -8.63 16.44 23.40
C SER A 143 -7.38 16.39 24.30
N ASP A 144 -6.19 16.48 23.70
CA ASP A 144 -4.94 16.52 24.44
C ASP A 144 -4.82 17.78 25.31
N ASN A 145 -5.21 18.95 24.79
CA ASN A 145 -5.24 20.18 25.56
C ASN A 145 -6.19 20.10 26.75
N GLN A 146 -7.40 19.54 26.58
CA GLN A 146 -8.35 19.36 27.68
C GLN A 146 -7.78 18.42 28.76
N LYS A 147 -7.05 17.37 28.33
CA LYS A 147 -6.46 16.38 29.23
C LYS A 147 -5.28 16.93 30.03
N TYR A 148 -4.37 17.65 29.39
CA TYR A 148 -3.10 18.08 30.00
C TYR A 148 -3.12 19.54 30.48
N LEU A 149 -3.99 20.36 29.91
CA LEU A 149 -4.10 21.80 30.17
C LEU A 149 -5.56 22.22 30.44
N PRO A 150 -6.25 21.61 31.42
CA PRO A 150 -7.68 21.83 31.66
C PRO A 150 -8.04 23.28 32.05
N GLY A 151 -7.05 24.11 32.42
CA GLY A 151 -7.23 25.50 32.83
C GLY A 151 -6.58 26.53 31.90
N TYR A 152 -6.25 26.17 30.66
CA TYR A 152 -5.55 27.11 29.77
C TYR A 152 -6.48 28.24 29.29
N PRO A 153 -6.01 29.51 29.23
CA PRO A 153 -6.87 30.68 29.01
C PRO A 153 -7.72 30.72 27.73
N TRP A 154 -7.40 29.97 26.68
CA TRP A 154 -8.21 29.92 25.45
C TRP A 154 -9.58 29.24 25.64
N LEU A 155 -9.84 28.59 26.78
CA LEU A 155 -11.18 28.09 27.13
C LEU A 155 -12.22 29.22 27.23
N GLY A 156 -11.79 30.44 27.59
CA GLY A 156 -12.67 31.62 27.61
C GLY A 156 -12.84 32.29 26.24
N GLU A 157 -11.99 31.95 25.26
CA GLU A 157 -11.94 32.60 23.95
C GLU A 157 -12.72 31.81 22.89
N THR A 158 -12.77 30.48 23.01
CA THR A 158 -13.65 29.61 22.21
C THR A 158 -15.12 29.76 22.58
N ASP A 159 -15.42 29.95 23.86
CA ASP A 159 -16.77 30.32 24.32
C ASP A 159 -17.17 31.68 23.74
N TYR A 160 -16.29 32.67 23.71
CA TYR A 160 -16.55 33.96 23.04
C TYR A 160 -16.98 33.79 21.56
N ARG A 161 -16.35 32.88 20.81
CA ARG A 161 -16.69 32.61 19.40
C ARG A 161 -18.01 31.82 19.25
N ARG A 162 -18.36 30.96 20.20
CA ARG A 162 -19.65 30.24 20.23
C ARG A 162 -20.79 31.15 20.69
N GLU A 163 -20.58 32.00 21.69
CA GLU A 163 -21.52 33.01 22.19
C GLU A 163 -21.78 34.18 21.23
N GLN A 164 -20.95 34.40 20.20
CA GLN A 164 -21.22 35.41 19.16
C GLN A 164 -22.09 34.88 18.00
N ARG A 165 -22.47 33.58 18.01
CA ARG A 165 -23.48 33.02 17.10
C ARG A 165 -24.89 32.92 17.71
N PRO A 166 -25.40 34.00 18.32
CA PRO A 166 -26.82 34.32 18.19
C PRO A 166 -26.98 35.78 17.78
N GLN A 167 -27.62 35.99 16.62
CA GLN A 167 -28.48 37.13 16.21
C GLN A 167 -28.35 37.53 14.74
N GLN A 168 -27.30 37.15 13.98
CA GLN A 168 -27.24 37.57 12.57
C GLN A 168 -28.30 36.91 11.66
N THR A 169 -28.87 35.76 12.04
CA THR A 169 -29.93 35.11 11.25
C THR A 169 -31.33 35.67 11.50
N LEU A 170 -31.57 36.41 12.58
CA LEU A 170 -32.88 37.02 12.87
C LEU A 170 -33.01 38.45 12.31
N TYR A 171 -31.92 39.21 12.25
CA TYR A 171 -31.94 40.54 11.63
C TYR A 171 -32.21 40.48 10.11
N SER A 172 -31.74 39.43 9.43
CA SER A 172 -32.00 39.26 7.99
C SER A 172 -33.47 38.95 7.67
N ILE A 173 -34.15 38.18 8.54
CA ILE A 173 -35.57 37.85 8.37
C ILE A 173 -36.47 39.06 8.74
N ALA A 174 -36.12 39.81 9.78
CA ALA A 174 -36.90 40.97 10.22
C ALA A 174 -36.84 42.16 9.23
N VAL A 175 -35.68 42.40 8.60
CA VAL A 175 -35.52 43.45 7.57
C VAL A 175 -36.21 43.06 6.26
N GLY A 176 -36.22 41.77 5.90
CA GLY A 176 -36.93 41.27 4.71
C GLY A 176 -38.45 41.43 4.78
N ILE A 177 -39.05 41.25 5.96
CA ILE A 177 -40.51 41.35 6.15
C ILE A 177 -40.99 42.81 6.14
N THR A 178 -40.19 43.77 6.61
CA THR A 178 -40.57 45.19 6.63
C THR A 178 -40.49 45.85 5.25
N VAL A 179 -39.57 45.44 4.39
CA VAL A 179 -39.45 45.98 3.01
C VAL A 179 -40.60 45.48 2.12
N LEU A 180 -41.06 44.24 2.30
CA LEU A 180 -42.22 43.71 1.57
C LEU A 180 -43.56 44.31 2.02
N GLY A 181 -43.69 44.71 3.29
CA GLY A 181 -44.89 45.36 3.80
C GLY A 181 -45.09 46.81 3.34
N LEU A 182 -44.00 47.52 2.96
CA LEU A 182 -44.06 48.89 2.47
C LEU A 182 -44.32 49.03 0.96
N MET A 183 -44.28 47.93 0.21
CA MET A 183 -44.51 47.91 -1.24
C MET A 183 -45.96 47.54 -1.65
N VAL A 184 -46.87 47.29 -0.69
CA VAL A 184 -48.25 46.84 -0.94
C VAL A 184 -49.31 47.81 -0.37
N LEU A 185 -48.94 49.06 -0.08
CA LEU A 185 -49.86 50.17 0.22
C LEU A 185 -49.53 51.36 -0.68
#